data_AF-A0A433ZRT2-F1
#
_entry.id   AF-A0A433ZRT2-F1
#
_cell.length_a   1.000
_cell.length_b   1.000
_cell.length_c   1.000
_cell.angle_alpha   90.00
_cell.angle_beta   90.00
_cell.angle_gamma   90.00
#
_symmetry.space_group_name_H-M   'P 1'
#
loop_
_entity.id
_entity.type
_entity.pdbx_description
1 polymer ?
#
loop_
_entity_poly.entity_id
_entity_poly.type
_entity_poly.pdbx_seq_one_letter_code
_entity_poly.pdbx_strand_id
1 'polypeptide(L)'
;MATLSFPLLICQSQRRRDDYRPDDMRSGDFELLQLRDLLRLHDVSAQVDPWTMRKPEAGSHPLLMGRDYTPQIFNLGAKAVSRILFDEMRQLSSQFSWSGGYPGVLKKLITHM
;
A
#
# COMPACT_ATOMS: atom_id res chain seq x y z
N MET A 1 -45.44 10.57 25.20
CA MET A 1 -44.08 11.12 25.40
C MET A 1 -43.12 10.23 24.64
N ALA A 2 -42.38 10.77 23.67
CA ALA A 2 -41.47 9.99 22.84
C ALA A 2 -40.10 9.89 23.52
N THR A 3 -39.65 8.67 23.79
CA THR A 3 -38.31 8.38 24.34
C THR A 3 -37.28 8.41 23.22
N LEU A 4 -36.39 9.40 23.26
CA LEU A 4 -35.27 9.49 22.34
C LEU A 4 -34.19 8.48 22.76
N SER A 5 -33.96 7.47 21.93
CA SER A 5 -32.88 6.51 22.10
C SER A 5 -31.62 7.03 21.41
N PHE A 6 -30.58 7.30 22.19
CA PHE A 6 -29.26 7.67 21.67
C PHE A 6 -28.33 6.45 21.62
N PRO A 7 -27.41 6.39 20.64
CA PRO A 7 -26.41 5.33 20.59
C PRO A 7 -25.51 5.37 21.83
N LEU A 8 -25.31 4.20 22.45
CA LEU A 8 -24.40 4.03 23.58
C LEU A 8 -22.96 4.15 23.10
N LEU A 9 -22.24 5.17 23.58
CA LEU A 9 -20.81 5.31 23.33
C LEU A 9 -20.04 4.32 24.22
N ILE A 10 -19.56 3.23 23.63
CA ILE A 10 -18.78 2.19 24.36
C ILE A 10 -17.34 2.66 24.57
N CYS A 11 -16.74 3.26 23.54
CA CYS A 11 -15.40 3.80 23.57
C CYS A 11 -15.23 4.89 22.52
N GLN A 12 -14.42 5.90 22.84
CA GLN A 12 -14.05 6.99 21.97
C GLN A 12 -12.53 7.18 22.06
N SER A 13 -11.87 7.45 20.94
CA SER A 13 -10.46 7.85 20.95
C SER A 13 -10.31 9.18 21.68
N GLN A 14 -9.31 9.29 22.58
CA GLN A 14 -9.04 10.54 23.29
C GLN A 14 -8.59 11.66 22.33
N ARG A 15 -7.91 11.28 21.25
CA ARG A 15 -7.44 12.19 20.19
C ARG A 15 -8.34 12.11 18.97
N ARG A 16 -8.46 13.22 18.25
CA ARG A 16 -9.14 13.26 16.96
C ARG A 16 -8.36 12.40 15.96
N ARG A 17 -9.07 11.76 15.03
CA ARG A 17 -8.49 10.89 14.00
C ARG A 17 -7.38 11.57 13.19
N ASP A 18 -7.48 12.88 13.02
CA ASP A 18 -6.53 13.69 12.24
C ASP A 18 -5.66 14.61 13.14
N ASP A 19 -5.44 14.22 14.40
CA ASP A 19 -4.51 14.92 15.28
C ASP A 19 -3.06 14.49 14.97
N TYR A 20 -2.33 15.32 14.21
CA TYR A 20 -0.92 15.09 13.85
C TYR A 20 0.09 15.53 14.93
N ARG A 21 -0.39 16.02 16.07
CA ARG A 21 0.46 16.45 17.20
C ARG A 21 1.20 15.35 17.97
N PRO A 22 0.76 14.06 18.00
CA PRO A 22 1.49 12.99 18.67
C PRO A 22 2.94 12.89 18.17
N ASP A 23 3.89 12.64 19.08
CA ASP A 23 5.32 12.60 18.73
C ASP A 23 5.63 11.54 17.65
N ASP A 24 4.89 10.43 17.64
CA ASP A 24 4.96 9.36 16.64
C ASP A 24 4.38 9.75 15.26
N MET A 25 3.52 10.78 15.20
CA MET A 25 2.97 11.32 13.94
C MET A 25 3.79 12.48 13.37
N ARG A 26 4.82 12.96 14.07
CA ARG A 26 5.70 14.08 13.62
C ARG A 26 6.81 13.65 12.67
N SER A 27 7.10 12.36 12.56
CA SER A 27 8.27 11.83 11.83
C SER A 27 7.87 11.00 10.59
N GLY A 28 6.76 11.35 9.94
CA GLY A 28 6.22 10.61 8.79
C GLY A 28 6.68 11.10 7.42
N ASP A 29 7.07 12.37 7.31
CA ASP A 29 7.48 12.96 6.05
C ASP A 29 8.96 12.65 5.79
N PHE A 30 9.20 11.65 4.94
CA PHE A 30 10.53 11.31 4.46
C PHE A 30 10.79 11.93 3.11
N GLU A 31 11.99 12.49 2.94
CA GLU A 31 12.45 12.88 1.62
C GLU A 31 12.71 11.66 0.74
N LEU A 32 12.67 11.86 -0.58
CA LEU A 32 12.87 10.80 -1.56
C LEU A 32 14.23 10.09 -1.40
N LEU A 33 15.29 10.82 -1.05
CA LEU A 33 16.61 10.25 -0.76
C LEU A 33 16.58 9.40 0.51
N GLN A 34 15.84 9.79 1.54
CA GLN A 34 15.72 8.99 2.76
C GLN A 34 14.98 7.68 2.50
N LEU A 35 13.89 7.72 1.71
CA LEU A 35 13.15 6.52 1.31
C LEU A 35 14.03 5.55 0.52
N ARG A 36 14.83 6.05 -0.42
CA ARG A 36 15.70 5.21 -1.25
C ARG A 36 16.95 4.75 -0.51
N ASP A 37 17.74 5.66 0.04
CA ASP A 37 19.09 5.36 0.47
C ASP A 37 19.12 4.84 1.92
N LEU A 38 18.30 5.41 2.81
CA LEU A 38 18.25 5.00 4.23
C LEU A 38 17.35 3.79 4.42
N LEU A 39 16.14 3.82 3.86
CA LEU A 39 15.14 2.74 4.00
C LEU A 39 15.26 1.67 2.91
N ARG A 40 16.15 1.86 1.93
CA ARG A 40 16.44 0.89 0.86
C ARG A 40 15.22 0.49 0.04
N LEU A 41 14.26 1.41 -0.12
CA LEU A 41 13.04 1.20 -0.90
C LEU A 41 13.31 1.35 -2.41
N HIS A 42 14.33 0.67 -2.91
CA HIS A 42 14.66 0.65 -4.34
C HIS A 42 13.73 -0.29 -5.12
N ASP A 43 13.35 -1.42 -4.51
CA ASP A 43 12.48 -2.43 -5.09
C ASP A 43 11.20 -2.55 -4.25
N VAL A 44 10.18 -1.78 -4.64
CA VAL A 44 8.92 -1.66 -3.89
C VAL A 44 7.83 -2.56 -4.45
N SER A 45 7.87 -2.86 -5.75
CA SER A 45 6.81 -3.56 -6.47
C SER A 45 7.41 -4.41 -7.58
N ALA A 46 6.91 -5.64 -7.69
CA ALA A 46 7.29 -6.55 -8.77
C ALA A 46 6.62 -6.18 -10.11
N GLN A 47 5.66 -5.25 -10.10
CA GLN A 47 4.83 -4.91 -11.26
C GLN A 47 5.14 -3.54 -11.86
N VAL A 48 5.55 -2.56 -11.05
CA VAL A 48 5.76 -1.17 -11.51
C VAL A 48 6.83 -0.50 -10.68
N ASP A 49 7.71 0.27 -11.31
CA ASP A 49 8.64 1.13 -10.58
C ASP A 49 7.94 2.44 -10.18
N PRO A 50 7.72 2.71 -8.88
CA PRO A 50 7.05 3.93 -8.42
C PRO A 50 7.90 5.20 -8.64
N TRP A 51 9.20 5.04 -8.80
CA TRP A 51 10.15 6.14 -8.93
C TRP A 51 10.21 6.71 -10.34
N THR A 52 10.09 5.85 -11.34
CA THR A 52 10.09 6.22 -12.76
C THR A 52 8.71 6.12 -13.40
N MET A 53 7.72 5.57 -12.68
CA MET A 53 6.36 5.28 -13.16
C MET A 53 6.34 4.35 -14.37
N ARG A 54 7.35 3.48 -14.48
CA ARG A 54 7.53 2.55 -15.59
C ARG A 54 7.05 1.17 -15.20
N LYS A 55 6.24 0.57 -16.07
CA LYS A 55 5.77 -0.80 -15.94
C LYS A 55 6.28 -1.63 -17.12
N PRO A 56 7.03 -2.71 -16.90
CA PRO A 56 7.32 -3.67 -17.95
C PRO A 56 6.04 -4.43 -18.36
N GLU A 57 6.01 -5.00 -19.56
CA GLU A 57 4.93 -5.91 -19.96
C GLU A 57 4.75 -7.04 -18.93
N ALA A 58 3.51 -7.51 -18.77
CA ALA A 58 3.23 -8.59 -17.85
C ALA A 58 3.88 -9.91 -18.31
N GLY A 59 4.46 -10.67 -17.37
CA GLY A 59 5.11 -11.95 -17.68
C GLY A 59 6.52 -11.83 -18.28
N SER A 60 7.03 -10.61 -18.38
CA SER A 60 8.33 -10.29 -18.98
C SER A 60 9.48 -10.53 -18.02
N HIS A 61 9.64 -11.77 -17.55
CA HIS A 61 10.78 -12.12 -16.73
C HIS A 61 11.95 -12.51 -17.66
N PRO A 62 13.12 -11.85 -17.57
CA PRO A 62 14.26 -12.13 -18.46
C PRO A 62 14.68 -13.61 -18.47
N LEU A 63 14.52 -14.31 -17.34
CA LEU A 63 14.82 -15.75 -17.24
C LEU A 63 13.87 -16.64 -18.05
N LEU A 64 12.66 -16.17 -18.39
CA LEU A 64 11.64 -16.94 -19.10
C LEU A 64 11.63 -16.65 -20.61
N MET A 65 12.00 -15.43 -21.01
CA MET A 65 11.83 -14.93 -22.39
C MET A 65 13.10 -15.00 -23.26
N GLY A 66 14.22 -15.46 -22.68
CA GLY A 66 15.50 -15.58 -23.39
C GLY A 66 16.34 -14.31 -23.34
N ARG A 67 17.64 -14.45 -23.65
CA ARG A 67 18.66 -13.41 -23.46
C ARG A 67 18.46 -12.17 -24.35
N ASP A 68 17.83 -12.33 -25.51
CA ASP A 68 17.68 -11.26 -26.51
C ASP A 68 16.34 -10.52 -26.42
N TYR A 69 15.51 -10.86 -25.43
CA TYR A 69 14.21 -10.26 -25.26
C TYR A 69 14.29 -8.90 -24.55
N THR A 70 13.76 -7.88 -25.21
CA THR A 70 13.58 -6.55 -24.63
C THR A 70 12.11 -6.31 -24.29
N PRO A 71 11.75 -6.19 -23.00
CA PRO A 71 10.36 -5.97 -22.63
C PRO A 71 9.90 -4.59 -23.08
N GLN A 72 8.67 -4.50 -23.57
CA GLN A 72 8.00 -3.21 -23.73
C GLN A 72 7.82 -2.52 -22.37
N ILE A 73 8.07 -1.22 -22.34
CA ILE A 73 7.97 -0.40 -21.13
C ILE A 73 6.85 0.62 -21.32
N PHE A 74 5.87 0.56 -20.43
CA PHE A 74 4.76 1.49 -20.37
C PHE A 74 5.05 2.59 -19.34
N ASN A 75 4.91 3.85 -19.74
CA ASN A 75 4.93 4.97 -18.80
C ASN A 75 3.50 5.20 -18.29
N LEU A 76 3.34 5.22 -16.98
CA LEU A 76 2.05 5.37 -16.31
C LEU A 76 1.98 6.72 -15.60
N GLY A 77 0.77 7.20 -15.31
CA GLY A 77 0.57 8.33 -14.41
C GLY A 77 0.57 7.89 -12.94
N ALA A 78 0.88 8.82 -12.02
CA ALA A 78 0.95 8.55 -10.58
C ALA A 78 -0.29 7.84 -10.02
N LYS A 79 -1.49 8.18 -10.49
CA LYS A 79 -2.75 7.53 -10.06
C LYS A 79 -2.84 6.05 -10.48
N ALA A 80 -2.32 5.71 -11.66
CA ALA A 80 -2.30 4.32 -12.13
C ALA A 80 -1.25 3.51 -11.35
N VAL A 81 -0.09 4.10 -11.10
CA VAL A 81 0.97 3.51 -10.27
C VAL A 81 0.45 3.22 -8.87
N SER A 82 -0.14 4.21 -8.20
CA SER A 82 -0.65 4.02 -6.84
C SER A 82 -1.69 2.90 -6.76
N ARG A 83 -2.61 2.84 -7.73
CA ARG A 83 -3.60 1.75 -7.81
C ARG A 83 -2.93 0.38 -7.90
N ILE A 84 -1.89 0.22 -8.73
CA ILE A 84 -1.15 -1.03 -8.85
C ILE A 84 -0.47 -1.39 -7.52
N LEU A 85 0.17 -0.43 -6.86
CA LEU A 85 0.83 -0.66 -5.56
C LEU A 85 -0.16 -1.12 -4.48
N PHE A 86 -1.32 -0.45 -4.36
CA PHE A 86 -2.34 -0.83 -3.39
C PHE A 86 -2.96 -2.20 -3.72
N ASP A 87 -3.20 -2.49 -4.99
CA ASP A 87 -3.71 -3.79 -5.43
C ASP A 87 -2.71 -4.93 -5.13
N GLU A 88 -1.41 -4.70 -5.36
CA GLU A 88 -0.34 -5.65 -5.05
C GLU A 88 -0.18 -5.85 -3.54
N MET A 89 -0.12 -4.78 -2.75
CA MET A 89 -0.09 -4.84 -1.28
C MET A 89 -1.28 -5.64 -0.74
N ARG A 90 -2.48 -5.40 -1.27
CA ARG A 90 -3.68 -6.14 -0.90
C ARG A 90 -3.54 -7.62 -1.22
N GLN A 91 -3.01 -7.98 -2.38
CA GLN A 91 -2.79 -9.37 -2.78
C GLN A 91 -1.76 -10.05 -1.86
N LEU A 92 -0.61 -9.42 -1.62
CA LEU A 92 0.46 -9.97 -0.79
C LEU A 92 0.07 -10.07 0.69
N SER A 93 -0.76 -9.16 1.20
CA SER A 93 -1.25 -9.20 2.60
C SER A 93 -1.97 -10.51 2.96
N SER A 94 -2.52 -11.21 1.97
CA SER A 94 -3.18 -12.50 2.20
C SER A 94 -2.20 -13.55 2.74
N GLN A 95 -0.93 -13.50 2.34
CA GLN A 95 0.12 -14.40 2.82
C GLN A 95 0.47 -14.19 4.30
N PHE A 96 0.11 -13.04 4.88
CA PHE A 96 0.38 -12.71 6.28
C PHE A 96 -0.85 -12.85 7.19
N SER A 97 -2.03 -13.09 6.59
CA SER A 97 -3.29 -13.29 7.31
C SER A 97 -3.94 -14.63 6.97
N TRP A 98 -3.18 -15.57 6.41
CA TRP A 98 -3.70 -16.89 6.02
C TRP A 98 -3.97 -17.81 7.22
N SER A 99 -3.25 -17.62 8.34
CA SER A 99 -3.38 -18.41 9.57
C SER A 99 -3.97 -17.59 10.72
N GLY A 100 -4.79 -18.23 11.56
CA GLY A 100 -5.37 -17.62 12.77
C GLY A 100 -6.88 -17.36 12.66
N GLY A 101 -7.46 -16.74 13.69
CA GLY A 101 -8.92 -16.53 13.80
C GLY A 101 -9.50 -15.44 12.91
N TYR A 102 -8.66 -14.70 12.18
CA TYR A 102 -9.06 -13.50 11.43
C TYR A 102 -8.57 -13.50 9.97
N PRO A 103 -8.82 -14.57 9.19
CA PRO A 103 -8.35 -14.63 7.82
C PRO A 103 -8.97 -13.53 6.96
N GLY A 104 -8.13 -12.87 6.17
CA GLY A 104 -8.56 -11.83 5.24
C GLY A 104 -8.94 -10.49 5.88
N VAL A 105 -8.76 -10.29 7.18
CA VAL A 105 -9.00 -8.98 7.82
C VAL A 105 -8.07 -7.91 7.23
N LEU A 106 -6.77 -8.20 7.06
CA LEU A 106 -5.84 -7.26 6.41
C LEU A 106 -6.29 -6.87 5.00
N LYS A 107 -6.72 -7.85 4.21
CA LYS A 107 -7.24 -7.61 2.85
C LYS A 107 -8.45 -6.67 2.87
N LYS A 108 -9.38 -6.85 3.83
CA LYS A 108 -10.56 -5.97 3.99
C LYS A 108 -10.14 -4.56 4.39
N LEU A 109 -9.23 -4.42 5.35
CA LEU A 109 -8.71 -3.11 5.78
C LEU A 109 -8.07 -2.34 4.63
N ILE A 110 -7.21 -3.00 3.85
CA ILE A 110 -6.55 -2.37 2.70
C ILE A 110 -7.56 -2.00 1.60
N THR A 111 -8.64 -2.76 1.42
CA THR A 111 -9.69 -2.45 0.42
C THR A 111 -10.42 -1.15 0.72
N HIS A 112 -10.38 -0.67 1.97
CA HIS A 112 -10.99 0.59 2.39
C HIS A 112 -10.02 1.79 2.36
N MET A 113 -8.77 1.59 1.92
CA MET A 113 -7.80 2.66 1.63
C MET A 113 -7.99 3.16 0.19
#